data_AF-A0A7J4J2K9-F1
#
_entry.id   AF-A0A7J4J2K9-F1
#
_cell.length_a   1.000
_cell.length_b   1.000
_cell.length_c   1.000
_cell.angle_alpha   90.00
_cell.angle_beta   90.00
_cell.angle_gamma   90.00
#
_symmetry.space_group_name_H-M   'P 1'
#
loop_
_entity.id
_entity.type
_entity.pdbx_description
1 polymer ?
#
loop_
_entity_poly.entity_id
_entity_poly.type
_entity_poly.pdbx_seq_one_letter_code
_entity_poly.pdbx_strand_id
1 'polypeptide(L)'
;MVDRQTRVKKKKFRKTPGGKTAIHYSRAKRSYATCNVSGKKLAGTGNQSKSAVSKSPKSSRRPNVKFGGVLASPARTEVWENAALIIAGKMGINDVPSKSRKFVAEALR
;
A
#
# COMPACT_ATOMS: atom_id res chain seq x y z
N MET A 1 -17.61 -18.28 -23.19
CA MET A 1 -17.83 -16.84 -22.87
C MET A 1 -18.16 -16.76 -21.37
N VAL A 2 -17.21 -16.38 -20.52
CA VAL A 2 -17.41 -16.40 -19.06
C VAL A 2 -18.05 -15.08 -18.64
N ASP A 3 -19.26 -15.17 -18.10
CA ASP A 3 -20.08 -14.04 -17.67
C ASP A 3 -19.32 -13.09 -16.72
N ARG A 4 -19.48 -11.76 -16.90
CA ARG A 4 -18.83 -10.73 -16.06
C ARG A 4 -19.18 -10.92 -14.57
N GLN A 5 -20.32 -11.56 -14.31
CA GLN A 5 -20.87 -11.84 -12.98
C GLN A 5 -20.14 -12.98 -12.24
N THR A 6 -19.57 -13.96 -12.94
CA THR A 6 -18.84 -15.09 -12.32
C THR A 6 -17.37 -14.77 -12.03
N ARG A 7 -16.75 -13.85 -12.80
CA ARG A 7 -15.34 -13.47 -12.63
C ARG A 7 -15.04 -12.68 -11.34
N VAL A 8 -16.02 -11.97 -10.77
CA VAL A 8 -15.81 -10.98 -9.70
C VAL A 8 -16.34 -11.43 -8.33
N LYS A 9 -17.34 -12.33 -8.31
CA LYS A 9 -18.06 -12.72 -7.09
C LYS A 9 -17.80 -14.20 -6.76
N LYS A 10 -17.07 -14.45 -5.67
CA LYS A 10 -16.86 -15.81 -5.13
C LYS A 10 -18.14 -16.26 -4.41
N LYS A 11 -18.69 -17.40 -4.82
CA LYS A 11 -19.87 -18.03 -4.17
C LYS A 11 -19.44 -18.70 -2.87
N LYS A 12 -20.18 -18.45 -1.78
CA LYS A 12 -19.99 -19.09 -0.47
C LYS A 12 -21.30 -19.69 -0.01
N PHE A 13 -21.35 -21.01 0.11
CA PHE A 13 -22.50 -21.73 0.64
C PHE A 13 -22.51 -21.61 2.16
N ARG A 14 -23.64 -21.18 2.71
CA ARG A 14 -23.86 -21.04 4.16
C ARG A 14 -25.24 -21.54 4.53
N LYS A 15 -25.32 -22.25 5.66
CA LYS A 15 -26.61 -22.60 6.27
C LYS A 15 -27.20 -21.35 6.90
N THR A 16 -28.46 -21.10 6.61
CA THR A 16 -29.26 -20.05 7.23
C THR A 16 -29.83 -20.57 8.55
N PRO A 17 -30.23 -19.68 9.49
CA PRO A 17 -30.84 -20.10 10.75
C PRO A 17 -32.07 -21.02 10.57
N GLY A 18 -32.82 -20.87 9.47
CA GLY A 18 -33.94 -21.74 9.11
C GLY A 18 -33.56 -23.08 8.46
N GLY A 19 -32.32 -23.54 8.60
CA GLY A 19 -31.83 -24.83 8.12
C GLY A 19 -31.56 -24.93 6.61
N LYS A 20 -32.00 -23.95 5.81
CA LYS A 20 -31.78 -23.93 4.35
C LYS A 20 -30.36 -23.49 4.00
N THR A 21 -29.78 -24.05 2.94
CA THR A 21 -28.47 -23.61 2.43
C THR A 21 -28.64 -22.50 1.39
N ALA A 22 -28.09 -21.32 1.65
CA ALA A 22 -28.13 -20.17 0.75
C ALA A 22 -26.75 -19.85 0.15
N ILE A 23 -26.75 -19.28 -1.07
CA ILE A 23 -25.54 -18.82 -1.75
C ILE A 23 -25.29 -17.35 -1.41
N HIS A 24 -24.22 -17.08 -0.64
CA HIS A 24 -23.76 -15.72 -0.40
C HIS A 24 -22.64 -15.36 -1.36
N TYR A 25 -22.76 -14.23 -2.04
CA TYR A 25 -21.70 -13.70 -2.91
C TYR A 25 -20.71 -12.86 -2.11
N SER A 26 -19.44 -13.20 -2.19
CA SER A 26 -18.35 -12.43 -1.59
C SER A 26 -17.42 -11.87 -2.66
N ARG A 27 -16.85 -10.68 -2.42
CA ARG A 27 -15.81 -10.12 -3.29
C ARG A 27 -14.44 -10.66 -2.85
N ALA A 28 -13.53 -10.84 -3.80
CA ALA A 28 -12.14 -11.17 -3.49
C ALA A 28 -11.51 -10.06 -2.64
N LYS A 29 -10.70 -10.43 -1.65
CA LYS A 29 -9.88 -9.46 -0.91
C LYS A 29 -8.93 -8.79 -1.90
N ARG A 30 -8.89 -7.46 -1.89
CA ARG A 30 -7.93 -6.70 -2.71
C ARG A 30 -6.52 -6.90 -2.18
N SER A 31 -5.54 -6.66 -3.05
CA SER A 31 -4.12 -6.74 -2.72
C SER A 31 -3.71 -5.78 -1.61
N TYR A 32 -2.60 -6.13 -0.97
CA TYR A 32 -1.95 -5.31 0.03
C TYR A 32 -1.28 -4.08 -0.60
N ALA A 33 -1.00 -3.07 0.22
CA ALA A 33 -0.18 -1.94 -0.21
C ALA A 33 1.28 -2.37 -0.39
N THR A 34 1.91 -1.85 -1.44
CA THR A 34 3.31 -2.14 -1.79
C THR A 34 4.14 -0.87 -1.73
N CYS A 35 5.40 -1.01 -1.33
CA CYS A 35 6.38 0.07 -1.31
C CYS A 35 6.67 0.54 -2.74
N ASN A 36 6.73 1.84 -2.96
CA ASN A 36 6.99 2.39 -4.30
C ASN A 36 8.44 2.15 -4.79
N VAL A 37 9.40 2.04 -3.87
CA VAL A 37 10.83 1.85 -4.20
C VAL A 37 11.17 0.36 -4.34
N SER A 38 10.82 -0.42 -3.32
CA SER A 38 11.24 -1.83 -3.21
C SER A 38 10.16 -2.84 -3.59
N GLY A 39 8.91 -2.43 -3.80
CA GLY A 39 7.79 -3.33 -4.09
C GLY A 39 7.33 -4.19 -2.91
N LYS A 40 8.05 -4.19 -1.78
CA LYS A 40 7.72 -4.98 -0.58
C LYS A 40 6.35 -4.58 -0.01
N LYS A 41 5.64 -5.55 0.57
CA LYS A 41 4.37 -5.32 1.26
C LYS A 41 4.56 -4.37 2.45
N LEU A 42 3.70 -3.35 2.56
CA LEU A 42 3.74 -2.39 3.65
C LEU A 42 3.01 -2.94 4.89
N ALA A 43 3.72 -2.93 6.02
CA ALA A 43 3.12 -3.21 7.32
C ALA A 43 2.31 -2.00 7.83
N GLY A 44 1.24 -2.26 8.59
CA GLY A 44 0.41 -1.21 9.18
C GLY A 44 -0.47 -0.43 8.19
N THR A 45 -0.46 -0.78 6.90
CA THR A 45 -1.34 -0.19 5.89
C THR A 45 -2.37 -1.24 5.50
N GLY A 46 -3.66 -0.97 5.74
CA GLY A 46 -4.75 -1.90 5.46
C GLY A 46 -4.90 -2.28 3.97
N ASN A 47 -5.86 -3.15 3.67
CA ASN A 47 -6.14 -3.58 2.30
C ASN A 47 -6.60 -2.41 1.42
N GLN A 48 -6.07 -2.35 0.19
CA GLN A 48 -6.18 -1.20 -0.71
C GLN A 48 -7.47 -1.20 -1.55
N SER A 49 -8.61 -1.60 -0.97
CA SER A 49 -9.87 -1.30 -1.63
C SER A 49 -10.13 0.20 -1.57
N LYS A 50 -10.17 0.88 -2.73
CA LYS A 50 -10.33 2.34 -2.82
C LYS A 50 -11.47 2.86 -1.93
N SER A 51 -12.62 2.18 -1.97
CA SER A 51 -13.78 2.54 -1.13
C SER A 51 -13.60 2.21 0.36
N ALA A 52 -12.80 1.21 0.73
CA ALA A 52 -12.55 0.90 2.13
C ALA A 52 -11.56 1.91 2.72
N VAL A 53 -10.45 2.16 2.01
CA VAL A 53 -9.43 3.13 2.39
C VAL A 53 -10.03 4.53 2.56
N SER A 54 -10.90 4.97 1.64
CA SER A 54 -11.52 6.31 1.75
C SER A 54 -12.42 6.45 2.98
N LYS A 55 -13.04 5.37 3.43
CA LYS A 55 -13.91 5.34 4.62
C LYS A 55 -13.14 5.14 5.93
N SER A 56 -11.91 4.63 5.87
CA SER A 56 -11.08 4.42 7.05
C SER A 56 -10.56 5.74 7.64
N PRO A 57 -10.37 5.84 8.97
CA PRO A 57 -9.75 7.01 9.59
C PRO A 57 -8.29 7.17 9.14
N LYS A 58 -7.73 8.38 9.28
CA LYS A 58 -6.35 8.67 8.84
C LYS A 58 -5.32 7.78 9.54
N SER A 59 -5.51 7.51 10.84
CA SER A 59 -4.65 6.66 11.67
C SER A 59 -4.60 5.21 11.20
N SER A 60 -5.72 4.66 10.72
CA SER A 60 -5.78 3.28 10.20
C SER A 60 -5.25 3.17 8.76
N ARG A 61 -5.27 4.28 8.00
CA ARG A 61 -4.78 4.32 6.61
C ARG A 61 -3.27 4.32 6.51
N ARG A 62 -2.57 4.99 7.43
CA ARG A 62 -1.13 5.16 7.37
C ARG A 62 -0.52 5.30 8.77
N PRO A 63 0.70 4.79 8.97
CA PRO A 63 1.52 5.17 10.12
C PRO A 63 1.83 6.68 10.13
N ASN A 64 2.06 7.24 11.33
CA ASN A 64 2.32 8.68 11.52
C ASN A 64 3.71 9.15 11.06
N VAL A 65 4.62 8.24 10.71
CA VAL A 65 5.97 8.59 10.24
C VAL A 65 5.95 9.23 8.84
N LYS A 66 6.94 10.07 8.53
CA LYS A 66 7.10 10.65 7.19
C LYS A 66 7.20 9.53 6.13
N PHE A 67 6.52 9.73 5.01
CA PHE A 67 6.36 8.72 3.94
C PHE A 67 5.69 7.41 4.40
N GLY A 68 5.00 7.41 5.55
CA GLY A 68 4.19 6.31 6.04
C GLY A 68 3.07 5.95 5.06
N GLY A 69 2.93 4.64 4.77
CA GLY A 69 1.96 4.13 3.79
C GLY A 69 2.40 4.23 2.33
N VAL A 70 3.62 4.73 2.07
CA VAL A 70 4.22 4.82 0.72
C VAL A 70 5.54 4.07 0.66
N LEU A 71 6.40 4.28 1.66
CA LEU A 71 7.71 3.65 1.77
C LEU A 71 7.75 2.65 2.92
N ALA A 72 8.42 1.52 2.68
CA ALA A 72 8.79 0.57 3.72
C ALA A 72 9.92 1.14 4.59
N SER A 73 10.07 0.64 5.81
CA SER A 73 11.10 1.11 6.75
C SER A 73 12.52 1.17 6.15
N PRO A 74 13.07 0.13 5.50
CA PRO A 74 14.43 0.20 4.95
C PRO A 74 14.57 1.27 3.86
N ALA A 75 13.59 1.36 2.95
CA ALA A 75 13.60 2.37 1.89
C ALA A 75 13.50 3.80 2.46
N ARG A 76 12.88 4.00 3.63
CA ARG A 76 12.91 5.30 4.30
C ARG A 76 14.30 5.62 4.83
N THR A 77 14.98 4.66 5.44
CA THR A 77 16.35 4.84 5.93
C THR A 77 17.27 5.26 4.79
N GLU A 78 17.22 4.55 3.66
CA GLU A 78 17.99 4.89 2.44
C GLU A 78 17.71 6.31 1.96
N VAL A 79 16.44 6.74 1.96
CA VAL A 79 16.07 8.11 1.55
C VAL A 79 16.69 9.16 2.48
N TRP A 80 16.67 8.92 3.80
CA TRP A 80 17.25 9.85 4.78
C TRP A 80 18.77 9.88 4.75
N GLU A 81 19.43 8.74 4.55
CA GLU A 81 20.89 8.66 4.38
C GLU A 81 21.33 9.44 3.14
N ASN A 82 20.65 9.23 2.00
CA ASN A 82 20.93 9.97 0.77
C ASN A 82 20.67 11.49 0.94
N ALA A 83 19.59 11.87 1.64
CA ALA A 83 19.32 13.27 1.93
C ALA A 83 20.43 13.89 2.81
N ALA A 84 20.90 13.19 3.84
CA ALA A 84 21.98 13.64 4.70
C ALA A 84 23.31 13.81 3.93
N LEU A 85 23.63 12.90 3.02
CA LEU A 85 24.82 12.98 2.16
C LEU A 85 24.78 14.17 1.20
N ILE A 86 23.60 14.52 0.67
CA ILE A 86 23.41 15.71 -0.18
C ILE A 86 23.57 16.98 0.64
N ILE A 87 22.98 17.04 1.84
CA ILE A 87 23.15 18.17 2.76
C ILE A 87 24.63 18.36 3.11
N ALA A 88 25.36 17.27 3.30
CA ALA A 88 26.80 17.28 3.55
C ALA A 88 27.65 17.62 2.30
N GLY A 89 27.03 17.80 1.13
CA GLY A 89 27.72 18.12 -0.13
C GLY A 89 28.55 16.98 -0.71
N LYS A 90 28.40 15.75 -0.20
CA LYS A 90 29.18 14.57 -0.65
C LYS A 90 28.60 13.90 -1.89
N MET A 91 27.35 14.19 -2.23
CA MET A 91 26.65 13.65 -3.39
C MET A 91 25.75 14.69 -4.05
N GLY A 92 25.60 14.61 -5.37
CA GLY A 92 24.60 15.36 -6.12
C GLY A 92 23.24 14.65 -6.14
N ILE A 93 22.19 15.39 -6.47
CA ILE A 93 20.83 14.84 -6.63
C ILE A 93 20.74 13.76 -7.74
N ASN A 94 21.65 13.84 -8.70
CA ASN A 94 21.68 12.95 -9.87
C ASN A 94 22.27 11.57 -9.54
N ASP A 95 23.14 11.51 -8.52
CA ASP A 95 23.79 10.27 -8.09
C ASP A 95 22.81 9.35 -7.34
N VAL A 96 21.70 9.90 -6.85
CA VAL A 96 20.63 9.13 -6.20
C VAL A 96 19.87 8.27 -7.22
N PRO A 97 19.54 7.01 -6.88
CA PRO A 97 18.71 6.16 -7.71
C PRO A 97 17.40 6.83 -8.13
N SER A 98 17.04 6.68 -9.41
CA SER A 98 15.86 7.34 -10.01
C SER A 98 14.56 7.09 -9.23
N LYS A 99 14.37 5.88 -8.68
CA LYS A 99 13.21 5.50 -7.87
C LYS A 99 13.12 6.27 -6.55
N SER A 100 14.26 6.64 -5.97
CA SER A 100 14.35 7.31 -4.67
C SER A 100 14.47 8.84 -4.80
N ARG A 101 14.91 9.33 -5.97
CA ARG A 101 15.17 10.76 -6.24
C ARG A 101 13.99 11.68 -5.89
N LYS A 102 12.76 11.28 -6.22
CA LYS A 102 11.55 12.04 -5.86
C LYS A 102 11.39 12.20 -4.34
N PHE A 103 11.62 11.12 -3.59
CA PHE A 103 11.45 11.12 -2.14
C PHE A 103 12.57 11.89 -1.43
N VAL A 104 13.79 11.84 -1.96
CA VAL A 104 14.92 12.63 -1.47
C VAL A 104 14.68 14.12 -1.73
N ALA A 105 14.24 14.49 -2.93
CA ALA A 105 13.87 15.88 -3.23
C ALA A 105 12.76 16.42 -2.31
N GLU A 106 11.77 15.58 -1.98
CA GLU A 106 10.69 15.93 -1.04
C GLU A 106 11.12 15.89 0.44
N ALA A 107 12.23 15.21 0.76
CA ALA A 107 12.83 15.21 2.09
C ALA A 107 13.70 16.46 2.34
N LEU A 108 14.29 17.02 1.27
CA LEU A 108 15.06 18.26 1.30
C LEU A 108 14.18 19.52 1.28
N ARG A 109 12.89 19.37 0.98
CA ARG A 109 11.90 20.44 0.97
C ARG A 109 11.30 20.64 2.37
#